data_AF-A0A6I5ZU17-F1
#
_entry.id   AF-A0A6I5ZU17-F1
#
_cell.length_a   1.000
_cell.length_b   1.000
_cell.length_c   1.000
_cell.angle_alpha   90.00
_cell.angle_beta   90.00
_cell.angle_gamma   90.00
#
_symmetry.space_group_name_H-M   'P 1'
#
loop_
_entity.id
_entity.type
_entity.pdbx_description
1 polymer ?
#
loop_
_entity_poly.entity_id
_entity_poly.type
_entity_poly.pdbx_seq_one_letter_code
_entity_poly.pdbx_strand_id
1 'polypeptide(L)' 'MKPVYRLYEARNPGESDVYLVAMSDLRELSFRKEIARGERPMQLIRLVVETSDRNEARNIADCEV' A
#
# COMPACT_ATOMS: atom_id res chain seq x y z
N MET A 1 8.61 -15.74 -11.07
CA MET A 1 8.06 -15.61 -9.71
C MET A 1 6.72 -14.92 -9.82
N LYS A 2 5.65 -15.42 -9.18
CA LYS A 2 4.37 -14.70 -9.15
C LYS A 2 4.49 -13.56 -8.12
N PRO A 3 4.01 -12.34 -8.41
CA PRO A 3 4.06 -11.24 -7.46
C PRO A 3 3.19 -11.53 -6.25
N VAL A 4 3.62 -11.06 -5.08
CA VAL A 4 2.81 -11.04 -3.85
C VAL A 4 2.22 -9.65 -3.71
N TYR A 5 0.95 -9.56 -3.39
CA TYR A 5 0.25 -8.31 -3.12
C TYR A 5 0.18 -8.07 -1.62
N ARG A 6 0.56 -6.86 -1.21
CA ARG A 6 0.64 -6.41 0.16
C ARG A 6 -0.35 -5.27 0.37
N LEU A 7 -1.13 -5.36 1.43
CA LEU A 7 -2.00 -4.28 1.86
C LEU A 7 -1.41 -3.60 3.07
N TYR A 8 -1.27 -2.30 2.99
CA TYR A 8 -0.84 -1.47 4.10
C TYR A 8 -1.98 -0.58 4.56
N GLU A 9 -2.06 -0.40 5.87
CA GLU A 9 -2.67 0.82 6.39
C GLU A 9 -1.76 2.00 6.09
N ALA A 10 -2.37 3.06 5.58
CA ALA A 10 -1.71 4.28 5.23
C ALA A 10 -2.50 5.49 5.72
N ARG A 11 -1.80 6.63 5.84
CA ARG A 11 -2.37 7.89 6.30
C ARG A 11 -1.65 9.06 5.66
N ASN A 12 -2.39 10.11 5.33
CA ASN A 12 -1.81 11.35 4.85
C ASN A 12 -1.33 12.22 6.03
N PRO A 13 -0.24 12.99 5.89
CA PRO A 13 0.19 13.93 6.90
C PRO A 13 -0.91 14.94 7.25
N GLY A 14 -1.24 15.08 8.54
CA GLY A 14 -2.27 16.00 9.01
C GLY A 14 -3.70 15.43 9.01
N GLU A 15 -3.92 14.25 8.44
CA GLU A 15 -5.19 13.54 8.51
C GLU A 15 -5.21 12.54 9.66
N SER A 16 -6.39 12.32 10.25
CA SER A 16 -6.58 11.30 11.30
C SER A 16 -7.02 9.96 10.72
N ASP A 17 -7.61 9.97 9.53
CA ASP A 17 -8.19 8.79 8.91
C ASP A 17 -7.11 7.88 8.33
N VAL A 18 -7.32 6.58 8.52
CA VAL A 18 -6.45 5.53 8.00
C VAL A 18 -7.17 4.86 6.84
N TYR A 19 -6.46 4.61 5.76
CA TYR A 19 -6.99 3.92 4.57
C TYR A 19 -6.09 2.75 4.18
N LEU A 20 -6.61 1.84 3.36
CA LEU A 20 -5.85 0.68 2.89
C LEU A 20 -5.27 0.96 1.51
N VAL A 21 -4.04 0.49 1.29
CA VAL A 21 -3.37 0.54 -0.01
C VAL A 21 -2.84 -0.84 -0.35
N ALA A 22 -3.34 -1.39 -1.45
CA ALA A 22 -2.78 -2.60 -2.06
C ALA A 22 -1.67 -2.24 -3.05
N MET A 23 -0.54 -2.95 -2.98
CA MET A 23 0.52 -2.87 -3.97
C MET A 23 1.24 -4.21 -4.09
N SER A 24 1.92 -4.46 -5.21
CA SER A 24 2.79 -5.64 -5.31
C SER A 24 4.09 -5.44 -4.51
N ASP A 25 4.68 -6.54 -4.05
CA ASP A 25 6.01 -6.63 -3.47
C ASP A 25 7.08 -6.01 -4.39
N LEU A 26 6.92 -6.19 -5.71
CA LEU A 26 7.77 -5.55 -6.72
C LEU A 26 7.66 -4.01 -6.70
N ARG A 27 6.45 -3.47 -6.47
CA ARG A 27 6.20 -2.03 -6.45
C ARG A 27 6.62 -1.40 -5.12
N GLU A 28 6.49 -2.13 -4.01
CA GLU A 28 6.67 -1.63 -2.64
C GLU A 28 7.99 -0.86 -2.45
N LEU A 29 9.12 -1.40 -2.93
CA LEU A 29 10.42 -0.76 -2.74
C LEU A 29 10.46 0.64 -3.38
N SER A 30 9.94 0.75 -4.61
CA SER A 30 9.87 2.04 -5.30
C SER A 30 8.84 2.98 -4.66
N PHE A 31 7.72 2.45 -4.19
CA PHE A 31 6.69 3.22 -3.50
C PHE A 31 7.20 3.83 -2.19
N ARG A 32 7.96 3.07 -1.40
CA ARG A 32 8.63 3.57 -0.18
C ARG A 32 9.65 4.67 -0.50
N LYS A 33 10.37 4.58 -1.62
CA LYS A 33 11.30 5.63 -2.06
C LYS A 33 10.57 6.91 -2.45
N GLU A 34 9.42 6.80 -3.14
CA GLU A 34 8.57 7.96 -3.47
C GLU A 34 8.08 8.66 -2.22
N ILE A 35 7.61 7.91 -1.21
CA ILE A 35 7.23 8.46 0.11
C ILE A 35 8.42 9.17 0.76
N ALA A 36 9.59 8.50 0.81
CA ALA A 36 10.78 9.07 1.45
C ALA A 36 11.29 10.34 0.76
N ARG A 37 11.04 10.49 -0.56
CA ARG A 37 11.35 11.71 -1.34
C ARG A 37 10.29 12.80 -1.22
N GLY A 38 9.16 12.52 -0.56
CA GLY A 38 8.02 13.43 -0.49
C GLY A 38 7.22 13.52 -1.80
N GLU A 39 7.45 12.63 -2.76
CA GLU A 39 6.69 12.56 -4.01
C GLU A 39 5.26 12.04 -3.78
N ARG A 40 5.05 11.31 -2.67
CA ARG A 40 3.72 10.89 -2.18
C ARG A 40 3.49 11.41 -0.77
N PRO A 41 2.45 12.24 -0.54
CA PRO A 41 2.13 12.78 0.78
C PRO A 41 1.37 11.74 1.61
N MET A 42 2.00 10.61 1.91
CA MET A 42 1.41 9.54 2.72
C MET A 42 2.47 8.79 3.51
N GLN A 43 2.04 8.04 4.52
CA GLN A 43 2.89 7.16 5.30
C GLN A 43 2.29 5.76 5.34
N LEU A 44 3.11 4.73 5.11
CA LEU A 44 2.71 3.34 5.36
C LEU A 44 2.92 3.03 6.84
N ILE A 45 1.85 2.64 7.54
CA ILE A 45 1.83 2.43 8.99
C ILE A 45 2.11 0.96 9.31
N ARG A 46 1.25 0.04 8.83
CA ARG A 46 1.37 -1.40 9.09
C ARG A 46 0.96 -2.21 7.89
N LEU A 47 1.62 -3.36 7.70
CA LEU A 47 1.18 -4.40 6.76
C LEU A 47 0.00 -5.14 7.40
N VAL A 48 -1.12 -5.24 6.68
CA VAL A 48 -2.37 -5.85 7.14
C VAL A 48 -2.57 -7.23 6.52
N VAL A 49 -2.31 -7.35 5.21
CA VAL A 49 -2.52 -8.60 4.45
C VAL A 49 -1.39 -8.81 3.45
N GLU A 50 -0.98 -10.07 3.26
CA GLU A 50 -0.23 -10.53 2.10
C GLU A 50 -1.07 -11.60 1.37
N THR A 51 -1.25 -11.46 0.07
CA THR A 51 -1.94 -12.45 -0.77
C THR A 51 -1.21 -12.62 -2.11
N SER A 52 -1.36 -13.79 -2.72
CA SER A 52 -0.90 -14.02 -4.09
C SER A 52 -1.97 -13.70 -5.16
N ASP A 53 -3.19 -13.36 -4.72
CA ASP A 53 -4.32 -12.99 -5.59
C ASP A 53 -4.50 -11.46 -5.64
N ARG A 54 -4.35 -10.89 -6.83
CA ARG A 54 -4.56 -9.46 -7.09
C ARG A 54 -5.99 -9.02 -6.80
N ASN A 55 -6.97 -9.84 -7.15
CA ASN A 55 -8.38 -9.50 -7.00
C ASN A 55 -8.79 -9.51 -5.53
N GLU A 56 -8.28 -10.46 -4.76
CA GLU A 56 -8.44 -10.47 -3.30
C GLU A 56 -7.84 -9.20 -2.68
N ALA A 57 -6.61 -8.84 -3.07
CA ALA A 57 -5.96 -7.62 -2.60
C ALA A 57 -6.77 -6.36 -2.91
N ARG A 58 -7.34 -6.27 -4.13
CA ARG A 58 -8.20 -5.15 -4.55
C ARG A 58 -9.50 -5.07 -3.76
N ASN A 59 -10.15 -6.22 -3.55
CA ASN A 59 -11.41 -6.27 -2.81
C ASN A 59 -11.23 -5.86 -1.35
N ILE A 60 -10.09 -6.17 -0.73
CA ILE A 60 -9.81 -5.78 0.66
C ILE A 60 -9.43 -4.30 0.77
N ALA A 61 -8.71 -3.74 -0.20
CA ALA A 61 -8.23 -2.36 -0.11
C ALA A 61 -9.31 -1.30 -0.33
N ASP A 62 -10.43 -1.64 -0.98
CA ASP A 62 -11.54 -0.75 -1.39
C ASP A 62 -11.10 0.52 -2.17
N CYS A 63 -9.81 0.62 -2.52
CA CYS A 63 -9.16 1.69 -3.26
C CYS A 63 -7.94 1.11 -4.00
N GLU A 64 -7.88 1.26 -5.32
CA GLU A 64 -6.63 1.06 -6.09
C GLU A 64 -5.78 2.34 -6.02
N VAL A 65 -4.46 2.17 -5.88
CA VAL A 65 -3.46 3.25 -6.04
C VAL A 65 -2.75 3.14 -7.38
#